data_AF-A0A8J4G667-F1
#
_entry.id   AF-A0A8J4G667-F1
#
_cell.length_a   1.000
_cell.length_b   1.000
_cell.length_c   1.000
_cell.angle_alpha   90.00
_cell.angle_beta   90.00
_cell.angle_gamma   90.00
#
_symmetry.space_group_name_H-M   'P 1'
#
loop_
_entity.id
_entity.type
_entity.pdbx_description
1 polymer ?
#
loop_
_entity_poly.entity_id
_entity_poly.type
_entity_poly.pdbx_seq_one_letter_code
_entity_poly.pdbx_strand_id
1 'polypeptide(L)'
;MFESPYRLSSTAKAFGGGKYCFTLNVVPTPGCTSHCCTKADVKNMEFDVRKECKARGMAVKVTVNGAPTVMGANFDLSDHGPLGRTILRLTQLGLGLDSNGTEVCITLVTNNADNGCTTLEELCMPPPGQPAGICSAVLFNTQLDCCPISNVNTPNPMAPVVLALPLPSPPLQSLPSPSVLPLLPAPPPPRLSFSFSIASRPPSPPSPPSSPLPSPPLPSAPPSYSSPPFLSPPFPLLASASNPLPTPTPCTFCTYLTITPRNPLYPINITKSQCYIFVEIVVADIVARAQMEDAILRSDSPAISCANNQVKICGLFASDAEGAKLQPWIEARVTGWLSIVTDLATCPAFLNGYDVAVATGGDGQWPNLPASCLNATRTVACRPQEIPFPKFA
;
A
#
# COMPACT_ATOMS: atom_id res chain seq x y z
N MET A 1 -15.01 -11.94 -9.04
CA MET A 1 -14.73 -11.12 -7.85
C MET A 1 -15.01 -12.00 -6.65
N PHE A 2 -13.97 -12.54 -6.01
CA PHE A 2 -14.12 -13.41 -4.84
C PHE A 2 -14.42 -12.52 -3.64
N GLU A 3 -15.71 -12.33 -3.32
CA GLU A 3 -16.10 -11.58 -2.13
C GLU A 3 -15.68 -12.37 -0.88
N SER A 4 -14.76 -11.81 -0.11
CA SER A 4 -14.45 -12.30 1.23
C SER A 4 -15.52 -11.81 2.22
N PRO A 5 -15.92 -12.62 3.21
CA PRO A 5 -16.94 -12.26 4.19
C PRO A 5 -16.42 -11.26 5.22
N TYR A 6 -15.12 -10.98 5.22
CA TYR A 6 -14.48 -10.10 6.20
C TYR A 6 -14.55 -8.64 5.78
N ARG A 7 -15.01 -7.79 6.69
CA ARG A 7 -15.02 -6.33 6.54
C ARG A 7 -14.64 -5.66 7.85
N LEU A 8 -13.88 -4.57 7.79
CA LEU A 8 -13.71 -3.71 8.95
C LEU A 8 -14.87 -2.74 9.07
N SER A 9 -15.21 -2.37 10.30
CA SER A 9 -16.05 -1.20 10.56
C SER A 9 -15.47 0.02 9.83
N SER A 10 -16.33 0.81 9.19
CA SER A 10 -15.95 2.06 8.53
C SER A 10 -15.42 3.11 9.50
N THR A 11 -15.63 2.90 10.81
CA THR A 11 -15.21 3.82 11.86
C THR A 11 -14.37 3.09 12.91
N ALA A 12 -13.16 3.58 13.16
CA ALA A 12 -12.29 3.15 14.25
C ALA A 12 -12.64 3.88 15.55
N LYS A 13 -12.58 3.18 16.68
CA LYS A 13 -12.74 3.80 18.00
C LYS A 13 -11.40 4.34 18.48
N ALA A 14 -11.34 5.63 18.81
CA ALA A 14 -10.17 6.23 19.44
C ALA A 14 -10.35 6.22 20.96
N PHE A 15 -9.36 5.70 21.68
CA PHE A 15 -9.37 5.61 23.15
C PHE A 15 -8.41 6.60 23.83
N GLY A 16 -7.78 7.49 23.07
CA GLY A 16 -6.71 8.35 23.55
C GLY A 16 -5.38 7.60 23.68
N GLY A 17 -4.29 8.33 23.96
CA GLY A 17 -2.95 7.75 24.12
C GLY A 17 -2.44 6.98 22.89
N GLY A 18 -2.83 7.40 21.68
CA GLY A 18 -2.46 6.73 20.43
C GLY A 18 -3.11 5.37 20.20
N LYS A 19 -4.15 5.00 20.97
CA LYS A 19 -4.86 3.72 20.82
C LYS A 19 -6.09 3.85 19.92
N TYR A 20 -6.11 3.03 18.87
CA TYR A 20 -7.18 2.95 17.87
C TYR A 20 -7.64 1.51 17.71
N CYS A 21 -8.95 1.26 17.74
CA CYS A 21 -9.52 -0.07 17.64
C CYS A 21 -10.48 -0.21 16.46
N PHE A 22 -10.31 -1.29 15.71
CA PHE A 22 -11.06 -1.66 14.53
C PHE A 22 -11.91 -2.88 14.84
N THR A 23 -13.20 -2.84 14.50
CA THR A 23 -14.07 -4.00 14.65
C THR A 23 -14.09 -4.81 13.36
N LEU A 24 -13.76 -6.10 13.45
CA LEU A 24 -13.92 -7.06 12.37
C LEU A 24 -15.36 -7.55 12.31
N ASN A 25 -16.01 -7.35 11.17
CA ASN A 25 -17.32 -7.89 10.86
C ASN A 25 -17.16 -9.07 9.90
N VAL A 26 -17.81 -10.18 10.22
CA VAL A 26 -17.90 -11.35 9.33
C VAL A 26 -19.33 -11.41 8.82
N VAL A 27 -19.50 -11.11 7.54
CA VAL A 27 -20.79 -11.14 6.85
C VAL A 27 -20.73 -12.20 5.76
N PRO A 28 -21.20 -13.44 6.04
CA PRO A 28 -21.23 -14.50 5.04
C PRO A 28 -22.08 -14.09 3.83
N THR A 29 -21.52 -14.21 2.62
CA THR A 29 -22.28 -14.01 1.39
C THR A 29 -23.18 -15.22 1.12
N PRO A 30 -24.52 -15.06 1.05
CA PRO A 30 -25.42 -16.17 0.77
C PRO A 30 -25.10 -16.83 -0.57
N GLY A 31 -24.98 -18.17 -0.58
CA GLY A 31 -24.67 -18.94 -1.79
C GLY A 31 -23.21 -18.95 -2.21
N CYS A 32 -22.31 -18.30 -1.46
CA CYS A 32 -20.88 -18.35 -1.76
C CYS A 32 -20.26 -19.67 -1.28
N THR A 33 -19.71 -20.45 -2.21
CA THR A 33 -19.09 -21.76 -1.96
C THR A 33 -17.57 -21.77 -2.11
N SER A 34 -16.96 -20.66 -2.51
CA SER A 34 -15.50 -20.57 -2.68
C SER A 34 -14.75 -20.66 -1.35
N HIS A 35 -13.46 -20.98 -1.43
CA HIS A 35 -12.55 -21.02 -0.27
C HIS A 35 -12.64 -19.73 0.57
N CYS A 36 -12.64 -18.56 -0.10
CA CYS A 36 -12.71 -17.26 0.56
C CYS A 36 -13.94 -17.03 1.45
N CYS A 37 -15.05 -17.72 1.19
CA CYS A 37 -16.29 -17.54 1.94
C CYS A 37 -16.49 -18.58 3.03
N THR A 38 -15.91 -19.77 2.84
CA THR A 38 -16.26 -20.95 3.65
C THR A 38 -15.13 -21.40 4.56
N LYS A 39 -13.89 -21.01 4.28
CA LYS A 39 -12.69 -21.53 4.97
C LYS A 39 -11.56 -20.52 5.14
N ALA A 40 -11.57 -19.39 4.44
CA ALA A 40 -10.50 -18.41 4.60
C ALA A 40 -10.46 -17.90 6.03
N ASP A 41 -9.26 -17.81 6.57
CA ASP A 41 -8.93 -17.14 7.81
C ASP A 41 -8.52 -15.69 7.54
N VAL A 42 -8.28 -14.91 8.60
CA VAL A 42 -7.59 -13.62 8.53
C VAL A 42 -6.31 -13.76 9.34
N LYS A 43 -5.22 -14.02 8.61
CA LYS A 43 -3.88 -14.19 9.17
C LYS A 43 -3.17 -12.86 9.33
N ASN A 44 -3.26 -12.01 8.31
CA ASN A 44 -2.60 -10.71 8.29
C ASN A 44 -3.60 -9.59 7.98
N MET A 45 -3.31 -8.41 8.51
CA MET A 45 -3.95 -7.16 8.17
C MET A 45 -2.85 -6.16 7.82
N GLU A 46 -3.01 -5.45 6.70
CA GLU A 46 -2.05 -4.45 6.24
C GLU A 46 -2.72 -3.10 6.11
N PHE A 47 -2.12 -2.05 6.67
CA PHE A 47 -2.54 -0.67 6.45
C PHE A 47 -1.57 0.03 5.50
N ASP A 48 -2.11 0.85 4.60
CA ASP A 48 -1.31 1.77 3.81
C ASP A 48 -0.94 3.00 4.65
N VAL A 49 0.36 3.18 4.92
CA VAL A 49 0.86 4.17 5.86
C VAL A 49 1.92 5.06 5.24
N ARG A 50 2.10 6.22 5.87
CA ARG A 50 3.11 7.21 5.53
C ARG A 50 4.51 6.68 5.83
N LYS A 51 5.44 6.80 4.89
CA LYS A 51 6.83 6.32 5.03
C LYS A 51 7.60 7.05 6.13
N GLU A 52 7.19 8.28 6.44
CA GLU A 52 7.79 9.12 7.47
C GLU A 52 7.62 8.49 8.86
N CYS A 53 6.53 7.75 9.08
CA CYS A 53 6.26 7.04 10.34
C CYS A 53 7.28 5.93 10.59
N LYS A 54 7.63 5.15 9.55
CA LYS A 54 8.69 4.14 9.61
C LYS A 54 10.05 4.78 9.83
N ALA A 55 10.37 5.85 9.10
CA ALA A 55 11.67 6.54 9.22
C ALA A 55 11.93 7.11 10.61
N ARG A 56 10.87 7.50 11.33
CA ARG A 56 10.94 7.96 12.73
C ARG A 56 11.16 6.82 13.74
N GLY A 57 11.22 5.56 13.31
CA GLY A 57 11.49 4.42 14.20
C GLY A 57 10.42 4.19 15.26
N MET A 58 9.17 4.55 14.96
CA MET A 58 8.06 4.32 15.88
C MET A 58 7.75 2.82 16.00
N ALA A 59 7.19 2.41 17.15
CA ALA A 59 6.71 1.06 17.35
C ALA A 59 5.18 1.03 17.40
N VAL A 60 4.58 -0.08 16.97
CA VAL A 60 3.13 -0.28 17.06
C VAL A 60 2.86 -1.56 17.84
N LYS A 61 2.10 -1.42 18.93
CA LYS A 61 1.60 -2.57 19.70
C LYS A 61 0.24 -2.97 19.16
N VAL A 62 -0.02 -4.27 19.09
CA VAL A 62 -1.26 -4.81 18.56
C VAL A 62 -1.92 -5.67 19.63
N THR A 63 -3.24 -5.52 19.79
CA THR A 63 -4.03 -6.42 20.64
C THR A 63 -5.28 -6.89 19.90
N VAL A 64 -5.68 -8.13 20.15
CA VAL A 64 -6.93 -8.72 19.68
C VAL A 64 -7.80 -9.00 20.90
N ASN A 65 -8.99 -8.40 20.96
CA ASN A 65 -9.89 -8.44 22.12
C ASN A 65 -9.17 -8.10 23.45
N GLY A 66 -8.24 -7.14 23.39
CA GLY A 66 -7.43 -6.70 24.53
C GLY A 66 -6.21 -7.57 24.85
N ALA A 67 -6.08 -8.77 24.28
CA ALA A 67 -4.91 -9.62 24.44
C ALA A 67 -3.80 -9.23 23.44
N PRO A 68 -2.53 -9.11 23.85
CA PRO A 68 -1.43 -8.81 22.94
C PRO A 68 -1.22 -9.94 21.92
N THR A 69 -0.90 -9.57 20.69
CA THR A 69 -0.52 -10.54 19.65
C THR A 69 0.85 -11.14 19.94
N VAL A 70 1.06 -12.39 19.49
CA VAL A 70 2.35 -13.09 19.66
C VAL A 70 3.47 -12.41 18.86
N MET A 71 3.13 -11.90 17.68
CA MET A 71 4.02 -11.09 16.85
C MET A 71 3.58 -9.63 16.89
N GLY A 72 4.54 -8.73 17.07
CA GLY A 72 4.28 -7.29 16.93
C GLY A 72 3.96 -6.91 15.49
N ALA A 73 3.46 -5.68 15.30
CA ALA A 73 3.33 -5.11 13.97
C ALA A 73 4.72 -4.76 13.40
N ASN A 74 4.84 -4.82 12.08
CA ASN A 74 6.06 -4.48 11.37
C ASN A 74 5.79 -3.48 10.24
N PHE A 75 6.77 -2.64 9.93
CA PHE A 75 6.71 -1.74 8.79
C PHE A 75 7.51 -2.31 7.62
N ASP A 76 6.83 -2.73 6.57
CA ASP A 76 7.45 -3.26 5.36
C ASP A 76 7.35 -2.24 4.22
N LEU A 77 8.27 -2.34 3.26
CA LEU A 77 8.05 -1.71 1.96
C LEU A 77 7.03 -2.56 1.22
N SER A 78 6.11 -1.92 0.50
CA SER A 78 5.08 -2.68 -0.22
C SER A 78 5.71 -3.45 -1.38
N ASP A 79 5.77 -4.78 -1.27
CA ASP A 79 6.26 -5.67 -2.35
C ASP A 79 5.22 -5.85 -3.49
N HIS A 80 3.95 -5.54 -3.20
CA HIS A 80 2.81 -5.74 -4.11
C HIS A 80 1.93 -4.49 -4.31
N GLY A 81 2.22 -3.37 -3.63
CA GLY A 81 1.56 -2.08 -3.83
C GLY A 81 2.35 -1.11 -4.72
N PRO A 82 1.90 0.14 -4.87
CA PRO A 82 2.66 1.18 -5.57
C PRO A 82 4.05 1.36 -4.93
N LEU A 83 5.12 1.45 -5.72
CA LEU A 83 6.48 1.53 -5.18
C LEU A 83 6.65 2.81 -4.36
N GLY A 84 7.38 2.69 -3.24
CA GLY A 84 7.58 3.79 -2.30
C GLY A 84 6.50 3.94 -1.22
N ARG A 85 5.44 3.10 -1.24
CA ARG A 85 4.51 2.99 -0.12
C ARG A 85 5.04 2.10 0.99
N THR A 86 4.76 2.49 2.22
CA THR A 86 5.08 1.72 3.41
C THR A 86 3.81 1.06 3.90
N ILE A 87 3.88 -0.22 4.23
CA ILE A 87 2.76 -0.95 4.81
C ILE A 87 3.04 -1.20 6.29
N LEU A 88 2.02 -0.99 7.11
CA LEU A 88 2.02 -1.46 8.49
C LEU A 88 1.32 -2.82 8.52
N ARG A 89 2.10 -3.88 8.69
CA ARG A 89 1.64 -5.26 8.67
C ARG A 89 1.44 -5.79 10.08
N LEU A 90 0.23 -6.21 10.37
CA LEU A 90 -0.16 -6.94 11.57
C LEU A 90 -0.22 -8.42 11.18
N THR A 91 0.58 -9.27 11.83
CA THR A 91 0.68 -10.69 11.50
C THR A 91 0.12 -11.60 12.59
N GLN A 92 -0.23 -12.82 12.20
CA GLN A 92 -0.68 -13.88 13.11
C GLN A 92 -1.89 -13.47 13.96
N LEU A 93 -2.87 -12.80 13.35
CA LEU A 93 -4.10 -12.39 14.04
C LEU A 93 -4.93 -13.60 14.49
N GLY A 94 -4.83 -14.73 13.77
CA GLY A 94 -5.50 -15.98 14.13
C GLY A 94 -7.02 -15.89 14.10
N LEU A 95 -7.56 -15.01 13.24
CA LEU A 95 -8.99 -14.74 13.15
C LEU A 95 -9.62 -15.61 12.07
N GLY A 96 -10.90 -15.94 12.23
CA GLY A 96 -11.65 -16.84 11.37
C GLY A 96 -13.11 -16.41 11.19
N LEU A 97 -13.92 -17.26 10.56
CA LEU A 97 -15.33 -16.97 10.25
C LEU A 97 -16.20 -16.81 11.50
N ASP A 98 -15.75 -17.34 12.63
CA ASP A 98 -16.34 -17.23 13.96
C ASP A 98 -15.92 -15.95 14.69
N SER A 99 -15.00 -15.15 14.14
CA SER A 99 -14.42 -13.99 14.79
C SER A 99 -15.24 -12.70 14.62
N ASN A 100 -16.53 -12.80 14.35
CA ASN A 100 -17.41 -11.64 14.17
C ASN A 100 -17.46 -10.77 15.44
N GLY A 101 -17.32 -9.45 15.28
CA GLY A 101 -17.30 -8.49 16.37
C GLY A 101 -15.95 -8.38 17.09
N THR A 102 -14.93 -9.12 16.65
CA THR A 102 -13.58 -9.05 17.23
C THR A 102 -12.99 -7.65 17.09
N GLU A 103 -12.38 -7.17 18.17
CA GLU A 103 -11.74 -5.86 18.20
C GLU A 103 -10.22 -6.00 18.05
N VAL A 104 -9.69 -5.48 16.94
CA VAL A 104 -8.25 -5.40 16.66
C VAL A 104 -7.80 -3.99 16.97
N CYS A 105 -6.95 -3.80 17.97
CA CYS A 105 -6.44 -2.50 18.36
C CYS A 105 -4.97 -2.34 18.00
N ILE A 106 -4.62 -1.14 17.52
CA ILE A 106 -3.24 -0.69 17.42
C ILE A 106 -2.99 0.43 18.43
N THR A 107 -1.82 0.42 19.05
CA THR A 107 -1.35 1.51 19.90
C THR A 107 -0.07 2.05 19.30
N LEU A 108 -0.11 3.32 18.90
CA LEU A 108 1.01 4.04 18.33
C LEU A 108 1.94 4.49 19.45
N VAL A 109 3.20 4.06 19.38
CA VAL A 109 4.21 4.36 20.40
C VAL A 109 5.32 5.18 19.75
N THR A 110 5.57 6.38 20.29
CA THR A 110 6.69 7.22 19.91
C THR A 110 8.02 6.54 20.27
N ASN A 111 9.08 6.90 19.57
CA ASN A 111 10.41 6.45 19.92
C ASN A 111 10.94 7.21 21.17
N ASN A 112 12.14 6.85 21.66
CA ASN A 112 12.75 7.47 22.84
C ASN A 112 13.04 8.98 22.71
N ALA A 113 12.89 9.55 21.51
CA ALA A 113 13.06 10.97 21.23
C ALA A 113 11.72 11.67 20.95
N ASP A 114 10.60 11.07 21.40
CA ASP A 114 9.23 11.53 21.17
C ASP A 114 8.86 11.72 19.69
N ASN A 115 9.61 11.08 18.79
CA ASN A 115 9.34 11.10 17.36
C ASN A 115 8.49 9.89 16.97
N GLY A 116 7.43 10.15 16.21
CA GLY A 116 6.54 9.11 15.67
C GLY A 116 5.32 9.72 15.00
N CYS A 117 4.42 8.85 14.55
CA CYS A 117 3.07 9.23 14.18
C CYS A 117 2.18 8.87 15.37
N THR A 118 1.54 9.86 15.98
CA THR A 118 0.74 9.69 17.21
C THR A 118 -0.75 9.59 16.92
N THR A 119 -1.15 9.94 15.70
CA THR A 119 -2.53 9.93 15.25
C THR A 119 -2.70 9.10 13.97
N LEU A 120 -3.94 8.69 13.65
CA LEU A 120 -4.22 8.01 12.37
C LEU A 120 -4.09 8.98 11.19
N GLU A 121 -4.33 10.27 11.41
CA GLU A 121 -4.14 11.33 10.43
C GLU A 121 -2.67 11.45 9.98
N GLU A 122 -1.75 11.26 10.93
CA GLU A 122 -0.31 11.21 10.69
C GLU A 122 0.13 9.84 10.15
N LEU A 123 -0.44 8.76 10.65
CA LEU A 123 -0.03 7.39 10.28
C LEU A 123 -0.47 7.02 8.86
N CYS A 124 -1.74 7.24 8.56
CA CYS A 124 -2.38 6.65 7.39
C CYS A 124 -2.18 7.48 6.13
N MET A 125 -2.00 6.78 5.01
CA MET A 125 -2.07 7.38 3.70
C MET A 125 -3.54 7.40 3.25
N PRO A 126 -4.19 8.57 3.15
CA PRO A 126 -5.59 8.63 2.79
C PRO A 126 -5.80 8.14 1.35
N PRO A 127 -6.88 7.38 1.07
CA PRO A 127 -7.27 7.07 -0.30
C PRO A 127 -7.45 8.35 -1.12
N PRO A 128 -7.25 8.31 -2.46
CA PRO A 128 -7.47 9.47 -3.31
C PRO A 128 -8.87 10.08 -3.14
N GLY A 129 -8.93 11.39 -2.92
CA GLY A 129 -10.18 12.13 -2.71
C GLY A 129 -10.79 12.02 -1.31
N GLN A 130 -10.11 11.36 -0.37
CA GLN A 130 -10.53 11.26 1.04
C GLN A 130 -9.70 12.20 1.94
N PRO A 131 -10.27 12.66 3.07
CA PRO A 131 -9.53 13.46 4.05
C PRO A 131 -8.46 12.63 4.78
N ALA A 132 -7.47 13.32 5.36
CA ALA A 132 -6.52 12.71 6.28
C ALA A 132 -7.24 12.06 7.48
N GLY A 133 -6.69 10.95 7.99
CA GLY A 133 -7.30 10.16 9.07
C GLY A 133 -8.03 8.91 8.59
N ILE A 134 -8.27 8.82 7.27
CA ILE A 134 -8.80 7.61 6.65
C ILE A 134 -7.66 6.66 6.28
N CYS A 135 -7.73 5.43 6.77
CA CYS A 135 -6.79 4.36 6.48
C CYS A 135 -7.39 3.38 5.49
N SER A 136 -6.61 3.00 4.48
CA SER A 136 -6.90 1.82 3.67
C SER A 136 -6.31 0.60 4.38
N ALA A 137 -7.10 -0.46 4.51
CA ALA A 137 -6.67 -1.72 5.10
C ALA A 137 -7.01 -2.89 4.18
N VAL A 138 -6.10 -3.86 4.08
CA VAL A 138 -6.33 -5.12 3.36
C VAL A 138 -6.20 -6.27 4.34
N LEU A 139 -7.11 -7.24 4.24
CA LEU A 139 -7.08 -8.47 5.03
C LEU A 139 -6.57 -9.61 4.16
N PHE A 140 -5.66 -10.42 4.69
CA PHE A 140 -5.11 -11.58 3.99
C PHE A 140 -5.34 -12.85 4.79
N ASN A 141 -5.74 -13.90 4.09
CA ASN A 141 -5.79 -15.26 4.64
C ASN A 141 -4.41 -15.92 4.61
N THR A 142 -4.30 -17.12 5.17
CA THR A 142 -3.04 -17.89 5.19
C THR A 142 -2.47 -18.15 3.79
N GLN A 143 -3.32 -18.26 2.77
CA GLN A 143 -2.92 -18.57 1.40
C GLN A 143 -2.67 -17.31 0.54
N LEU A 144 -2.91 -16.11 1.08
CA LEU A 144 -2.77 -14.81 0.40
C LEU A 144 -3.65 -14.64 -0.87
N ASP A 145 -4.70 -15.44 -1.02
CA ASP A 145 -5.57 -15.47 -2.21
C ASP A 145 -6.95 -14.82 -1.98
N CYS A 146 -7.30 -14.49 -0.73
CA CYS A 146 -8.58 -13.87 -0.36
C CYS A 146 -8.35 -12.48 0.24
N CYS A 147 -8.48 -11.42 -0.57
CA CYS A 147 -8.09 -10.05 -0.17
C CYS A 147 -9.23 -9.01 -0.31
N PRO A 148 -10.11 -8.83 0.70
CA PRO A 148 -11.01 -7.68 0.71
C PRO A 148 -10.25 -6.41 1.14
N ILE A 149 -10.42 -5.33 0.37
CA ILE A 149 -9.95 -3.98 0.74
C ILE A 149 -11.05 -3.28 1.54
N SER A 150 -10.72 -2.72 2.70
CA SER A 150 -11.60 -1.94 3.57
C SER A 150 -11.06 -0.52 3.77
N ASN A 151 -11.92 0.49 3.75
CA ASN A 151 -11.57 1.88 4.12
C ASN A 151 -12.12 2.18 5.52
N VAL A 152 -11.29 2.70 6.41
CA VAL A 152 -11.67 3.01 7.80
C VAL A 152 -11.31 4.44 8.17
N ASN A 153 -12.24 5.16 8.79
CA ASN A 153 -12.09 6.54 9.25
C ASN A 153 -12.08 6.63 10.78
N THR A 154 -11.56 7.71 11.35
CA THR A 154 -11.77 8.11 12.75
C THR A 154 -12.96 9.06 12.86
N PRO A 155 -13.73 9.05 13.97
CA PRO A 155 -14.55 10.18 14.33
C PRO A 155 -13.62 11.38 14.58
N ASN A 156 -13.76 12.44 13.79
CA ASN A 156 -12.95 13.64 13.89
C ASN A 156 -12.94 14.17 15.35
N PRO A 157 -11.78 14.30 16.02
CA PRO A 157 -11.72 14.82 17.40
C PRO A 157 -12.04 16.31 17.54
N MET A 158 -12.22 17.04 16.44
CA MET A 158 -12.55 18.46 16.44
C MET A 158 -13.64 18.77 15.41
N ALA A 159 -14.89 18.40 15.72
CA ALA A 159 -16.00 19.23 15.28
C ALA A 159 -16.08 20.43 16.23
N PRO A 160 -16.03 21.69 15.75
CA PRO A 160 -16.30 22.83 16.61
C PRO A 160 -17.68 22.64 17.22
N VAL A 161 -17.76 22.71 18.55
CA VAL A 161 -19.03 22.88 19.26
C VAL A 161 -19.59 24.21 18.78
N VAL A 162 -20.46 24.18 17.77
CA VAL A 162 -21.27 25.32 17.41
C VAL A 162 -22.21 25.51 18.60
N LEU A 163 -21.89 26.48 19.45
CA LEU A 163 -22.83 27.04 20.41
C LEU A 163 -24.02 27.55 19.61
N ALA A 164 -25.04 26.70 19.46
CA ALA A 164 -26.34 27.10 18.99
C ALA A 164 -26.87 28.13 19.99
N LEU A 165 -26.87 29.40 19.57
CA LEU A 165 -27.59 30.47 20.24
C LEU A 165 -29.06 30.02 20.44
N PRO A 166 -29.63 30.19 21.65
CA PRO A 166 -30.99 29.74 21.92
C PRO A 166 -31.98 30.55 21.08
N LEU A 167 -32.75 29.84 20.27
CA LEU A 167 -33.93 30.36 19.59
C LEU A 167 -35.00 30.72 20.65
N PRO A 168 -35.71 31.86 20.54
CA PRO A 168 -36.74 32.22 21.50
C PRO A 168 -37.89 31.20 21.52
N SER A 169 -38.16 30.69 22.72
CA SER A 169 -39.19 29.68 22.99
C SER A 169 -40.61 30.17 22.64
N PRO A 170 -41.45 29.33 22.00
CA PRO A 170 -42.90 29.54 21.98
C PRO A 170 -43.52 29.24 23.36
N PRO A 171 -44.69 29.84 23.69
CA PRO A 171 -45.31 29.68 24.99
C PRO A 171 -45.80 28.24 25.24
N LEU A 172 -45.47 27.73 26.43
CA LEU A 172 -45.88 26.43 26.97
C LEU A 172 -47.40 26.31 27.02
N GLN A 173 -47.95 25.32 26.32
CA GLN A 173 -49.24 24.73 26.68
C GLN A 173 -49.01 23.60 27.68
N SER A 174 -49.70 23.69 28.81
CA SER A 174 -49.66 22.76 29.94
C SER A 174 -50.18 21.38 29.56
N LEU A 175 -49.33 20.36 29.62
CA LEU A 175 -49.72 18.95 29.62
C LEU A 175 -49.81 18.42 31.07
N PRO A 176 -50.82 17.60 31.40
CA PRO A 176 -51.00 17.04 32.73
C PRO A 176 -49.98 15.94 33.07
N SER A 177 -49.53 15.96 34.32
CA SER A 177 -48.57 15.02 34.93
C SER A 177 -49.00 13.55 34.82
N PRO A 178 -48.09 12.64 34.47
CA PRO A 178 -48.25 11.22 34.76
C PRO A 178 -47.75 10.90 36.19
N SER A 179 -48.54 10.08 36.88
CA SER A 179 -48.32 9.58 38.24
C SER A 179 -46.99 8.82 38.38
N VAL A 180 -46.29 9.12 39.47
CA VAL A 180 -45.03 8.50 39.89
C VAL A 180 -45.28 7.07 40.38
N LEU A 181 -44.64 6.09 39.74
CA LEU A 181 -44.49 4.73 40.26
C LEU A 181 -43.31 4.66 41.25
N PRO A 182 -43.38 3.88 42.35
CA PRO A 182 -42.31 3.80 43.33
C PRO A 182 -41.13 2.99 42.78
N LEU A 183 -39.92 3.54 42.86
CA LEU A 183 -38.67 2.83 42.58
C LEU A 183 -38.44 1.71 43.60
N LEU A 184 -38.22 0.50 43.09
CA LEU A 184 -37.64 -0.61 43.84
C LEU A 184 -36.14 -0.37 44.08
N PRO A 185 -35.59 -0.73 45.26
CA PRO A 185 -34.17 -0.59 45.55
C PRO A 185 -33.34 -1.62 44.76
N ALA A 186 -32.22 -1.15 44.20
CA ALA A 186 -31.28 -1.97 43.44
C ALA A 186 -30.56 -2.99 44.35
N PRO A 187 -30.32 -4.23 43.88
CA PRO A 187 -29.55 -5.22 44.63
C PRO A 187 -28.05 -4.88 44.68
N PRO A 188 -27.34 -5.25 45.76
CA PRO A 188 -25.90 -5.02 45.87
C PRO A 188 -25.09 -5.94 44.95
N PRO A 189 -23.90 -5.50 44.49
CA PRO A 189 -23.07 -6.27 43.57
C PRO A 189 -22.45 -7.51 44.24
N PRO A 190 -22.28 -8.62 43.50
CA PRO A 190 -21.63 -9.82 44.02
C PRO A 190 -20.13 -9.58 44.24
N ARG A 191 -19.65 -9.85 45.46
CA ARG A 191 -18.22 -9.98 45.75
C ARG A 191 -17.70 -11.30 45.19
N LEU A 192 -16.87 -11.22 44.15
CA LEU A 192 -16.10 -12.35 43.65
C LEU A 192 -14.74 -12.37 44.34
N SER A 193 -14.63 -13.19 45.38
CA SER A 193 -13.37 -13.59 46.00
C SER A 193 -12.76 -14.74 45.20
N PHE A 194 -11.82 -14.43 44.30
CA PHE A 194 -10.97 -15.42 43.63
C PHE A 194 -9.63 -15.53 44.37
N SER A 195 -9.48 -16.59 45.16
CA SER A 195 -8.19 -17.02 45.70
C SER A 195 -7.45 -17.82 44.63
N PHE A 196 -6.55 -17.19 43.88
CA PHE A 196 -5.62 -17.90 43.02
C PHE A 196 -4.46 -18.45 43.86
N SER A 197 -4.44 -19.77 44.05
CA SER A 197 -3.22 -20.48 44.46
C SER A 197 -2.21 -20.43 43.32
N ILE A 198 -1.17 -19.62 43.47
CA ILE A 198 -0.01 -19.62 42.58
C ILE A 198 0.80 -20.88 42.91
N ALA A 199 0.63 -21.92 42.08
CA ALA A 199 1.57 -23.04 42.06
C ALA A 199 2.88 -22.55 41.42
N SER A 200 3.91 -22.41 42.25
CA SER A 200 5.27 -22.06 41.86
C SER A 200 5.78 -23.03 40.79
N ARG A 201 6.02 -22.55 39.57
CA ARG A 201 6.71 -23.34 38.54
C ARG A 201 8.17 -23.58 38.98
N PRO A 202 8.69 -24.81 38.84
CA PRO A 202 10.08 -25.09 39.12
C PRO A 202 11.01 -24.31 38.16
N PRO A 203 12.21 -23.92 38.62
CA PRO A 203 13.19 -23.20 37.81
C PRO A 203 13.61 -24.06 36.61
N SER A 204 13.74 -23.41 35.45
CA SER A 204 14.22 -24.06 34.23
C SER A 204 15.69 -24.48 34.38
N PRO A 205 16.08 -25.65 33.86
CA PRO A 205 17.46 -26.12 33.94
C PRO A 205 18.41 -25.19 33.17
N PRO A 206 19.67 -25.06 33.63
CA PRO A 206 20.67 -24.24 32.97
C PRO A 206 20.96 -24.74 31.56
N SER A 207 21.04 -23.81 30.61
CA SER A 207 21.38 -24.10 29.22
C SER A 207 22.78 -24.72 29.13
N PRO A 208 22.98 -25.73 28.26
CA PRO A 208 24.30 -26.34 28.07
C PRO A 208 25.31 -25.31 27.52
N PRO A 209 26.60 -25.46 27.85
CA PRO A 209 27.64 -24.56 27.36
C PRO A 209 27.75 -24.65 25.83
N SER A 210 27.61 -23.50 25.17
CA SER A 210 27.79 -23.35 23.73
C SER A 210 29.16 -23.85 23.31
N SER A 211 29.19 -24.83 22.42
CA SER A 211 30.41 -25.33 21.80
C SER A 211 31.08 -24.20 21.00
N PRO A 212 32.41 -24.07 21.04
CA PRO A 212 33.12 -23.05 20.28
C PRO A 212 32.94 -23.31 18.78
N LEU A 213 32.40 -22.31 18.08
CA LEU A 213 32.26 -22.31 16.63
C LEU A 213 33.67 -22.37 16.00
N PRO A 214 33.93 -23.26 15.03
CA PRO A 214 35.22 -23.29 14.34
C PRO A 214 35.44 -21.99 13.57
N SER A 215 36.60 -21.38 13.76
CA SER A 215 37.01 -20.16 13.08
C SER A 215 37.01 -20.36 11.55
N PRO A 216 36.52 -19.39 10.77
CA PRO A 216 36.61 -19.44 9.32
C PRO A 216 38.07 -19.43 8.85
N PRO A 217 38.40 -20.13 7.75
CA PRO A 217 39.75 -20.17 7.21
C PRO A 217 40.19 -18.78 6.73
N LEU A 218 41.42 -18.42 7.09
CA LEU A 218 42.05 -17.16 6.72
C LEU A 218 42.17 -17.04 5.18
N PRO A 219 41.80 -15.90 4.57
CA PRO A 219 42.04 -15.66 3.16
C PRO A 219 43.54 -15.74 2.83
N SER A 220 43.89 -16.55 1.82
CA SER A 220 45.25 -16.67 1.33
C SER A 220 45.77 -15.32 0.80
N ALA A 221 46.99 -14.97 1.18
CA ALA A 221 47.65 -13.73 0.78
C ALA A 221 47.80 -13.64 -0.75
N PRO A 222 47.62 -12.45 -1.35
CA PRO A 222 47.82 -12.25 -2.78
C PRO A 222 49.31 -12.41 -3.17
N PRO A 223 49.60 -12.93 -4.37
CA PRO A 223 50.97 -13.08 -4.85
C PRO A 223 51.63 -11.71 -5.03
N SER A 224 52.86 -11.61 -4.53
CA SER A 224 53.72 -10.44 -4.64
C SER A 224 54.21 -10.31 -6.09
N TYR A 225 53.61 -9.40 -6.85
CA TYR A 225 54.10 -9.04 -8.18
C TYR A 225 55.28 -8.07 -8.05
N SER A 226 56.42 -8.51 -8.54
CA SER A 226 57.65 -7.72 -8.67
C SER A 226 57.45 -6.63 -9.72
N SER A 227 57.51 -5.36 -9.31
CA SER A 227 57.48 -4.22 -10.22
C SER A 227 58.69 -4.23 -11.18
N PRO A 228 58.51 -4.12 -12.50
CA PRO A 228 59.60 -3.87 -13.43
C PRO A 228 60.09 -2.40 -13.35
N PRO A 229 61.35 -2.13 -13.73
CA PRO A 229 61.93 -0.80 -13.68
C PRO A 229 61.27 0.14 -14.70
N PHE A 230 60.80 1.29 -14.20
CA PHE A 230 60.35 2.41 -15.02
C PHE A 230 61.54 3.00 -15.80
N LEU A 231 61.49 2.87 -17.13
CA LEU A 231 62.24 3.73 -18.04
C LEU A 231 61.29 4.81 -18.55
N SER A 232 61.50 6.04 -18.08
CA SER A 232 60.76 7.22 -18.52
C SER A 232 61.28 7.70 -19.89
N PRO A 233 60.45 7.72 -20.95
CA PRO A 233 60.73 8.53 -22.13
C PRO A 233 60.29 10.00 -21.91
N PRO A 234 60.91 10.96 -22.60
CA PRO A 234 60.50 12.36 -22.55
C PRO A 234 59.17 12.54 -23.28
N PHE A 235 58.15 13.05 -22.57
CA PHE A 235 56.86 13.40 -23.18
C PHE A 235 56.99 14.69 -24.01
N PRO A 236 56.59 14.68 -25.30
CA PRO A 236 56.39 15.91 -26.05
C PRO A 236 55.14 16.62 -25.54
N LEU A 237 55.29 17.91 -25.21
CA LEU A 237 54.20 18.83 -24.88
C LEU A 237 53.30 19.05 -26.11
N LEU A 238 52.33 18.16 -26.32
CA LEU A 238 51.22 18.42 -27.22
C LEU A 238 50.21 19.31 -26.48
N ALA A 239 50.04 20.53 -26.98
CA ALA A 239 48.98 21.44 -26.58
C ALA A 239 47.63 20.72 -26.73
N SER A 240 47.09 20.30 -25.58
CA SER A 240 45.80 19.63 -25.49
C SER A 240 44.73 20.68 -25.80
N ALA A 241 44.28 20.71 -27.06
CA ALA A 241 43.07 21.41 -27.43
C ALA A 241 41.92 20.76 -26.64
N SER A 242 41.52 21.42 -25.56
CA SER A 242 40.37 21.07 -24.75
C SER A 242 39.11 21.16 -25.61
N ASN A 243 38.77 20.07 -26.30
CA ASN A 243 37.44 19.92 -26.87
C ASN A 243 36.43 20.07 -25.73
N PRO A 244 35.48 21.02 -25.81
CA PRO A 244 34.46 21.16 -24.78
C PRO A 244 33.70 19.85 -24.68
N LEU A 245 33.62 19.30 -23.46
CA LEU A 245 32.88 18.08 -23.18
C LEU A 245 31.43 18.27 -23.65
N PRO A 246 30.87 17.39 -24.50
CA PRO A 246 29.52 17.56 -25.01
C PRO A 246 28.55 17.63 -23.83
N THR A 247 27.82 18.73 -23.71
CA THR A 247 26.83 18.88 -22.65
C THR A 247 25.76 17.78 -22.79
N PRO A 248 25.45 17.05 -21.73
CA PRO A 248 24.47 15.97 -21.78
C PRO A 248 23.13 16.52 -22.25
N THR A 249 22.59 15.95 -23.33
CA THR A 249 21.28 16.33 -23.86
C THR A 249 20.21 15.69 -22.96
N PRO A 250 19.26 16.48 -22.42
CA PRO A 250 18.24 15.94 -21.53
C PRO A 250 17.31 14.99 -22.28
N CYS A 251 16.91 13.90 -21.62
CA CYS A 251 15.99 12.94 -22.21
C CYS A 251 14.55 13.20 -21.76
N THR A 252 13.66 13.41 -22.73
CA THR A 252 12.22 13.45 -22.48
C THR A 252 11.62 12.07 -22.74
N PHE A 253 10.86 11.56 -21.78
CA PHE A 253 10.10 10.31 -21.92
C PHE A 253 8.64 10.55 -21.56
N CYS A 254 7.76 9.72 -22.09
CA CYS A 254 6.33 9.72 -21.81
C CYS A 254 5.83 8.29 -21.65
N THR A 255 5.02 8.06 -20.62
CA THR A 255 4.25 6.83 -20.42
C THR A 255 2.81 7.07 -20.84
N TYR A 256 2.27 6.14 -21.61
CA TYR A 256 0.94 6.15 -22.20
C TYR A 256 0.16 4.95 -21.70
N LEU A 257 -1.06 5.18 -21.26
CA LEU A 257 -2.10 4.16 -21.14
C LEU A 257 -3.16 4.47 -22.19
N THR A 258 -3.50 3.51 -23.04
CA THR A 258 -4.50 3.69 -24.09
C THR A 258 -5.52 2.57 -24.12
N ILE A 259 -6.75 2.93 -24.46
CA ILE A 259 -7.87 2.02 -24.65
C ILE A 259 -8.38 2.23 -26.09
N THR A 260 -8.08 1.31 -26.99
CA THR A 260 -8.43 1.45 -28.41
C THR A 260 -9.65 0.59 -28.72
N PRO A 261 -10.77 1.17 -29.18
CA PRO A 261 -11.94 0.38 -29.57
C PRO A 261 -11.64 -0.44 -30.83
N ARG A 262 -11.97 -1.73 -30.79
CA ARG A 262 -11.91 -2.62 -31.96
C ARG A 262 -13.32 -2.91 -32.48
N ASN A 263 -14.15 -3.53 -31.65
CA ASN A 263 -15.58 -3.77 -31.88
C ASN A 263 -16.30 -3.86 -30.54
N PRO A 264 -16.31 -2.77 -29.75
CA PRO A 264 -16.85 -2.82 -28.40
C PRO A 264 -18.38 -2.88 -28.42
N LEU A 265 -18.95 -3.61 -27.47
CA LEU A 265 -20.41 -3.61 -27.27
C LEU A 265 -20.90 -2.26 -26.72
N TYR A 266 -20.08 -1.60 -25.90
CA TYR A 266 -20.38 -0.31 -25.28
C TYR A 266 -19.14 0.58 -25.28
N PRO A 267 -19.28 1.90 -25.54
CA PRO A 267 -18.20 2.86 -25.41
C PRO A 267 -17.78 2.98 -23.93
N ILE A 268 -16.47 2.89 -23.67
CA ILE A 268 -15.89 3.15 -22.34
C ILE A 268 -14.97 4.35 -22.42
N ASN A 269 -14.98 5.15 -21.36
CA ASN A 269 -14.11 6.32 -21.22
C ASN A 269 -13.33 6.20 -19.91
N ILE A 270 -12.04 6.57 -19.96
CA ILE A 270 -11.20 6.79 -18.79
C ILE A 270 -11.75 8.00 -18.05
N THR A 271 -12.21 7.80 -16.83
CA THR A 271 -12.70 8.91 -16.00
C THR A 271 -11.51 9.72 -15.47
N LYS A 272 -11.76 10.97 -15.06
CA LYS A 272 -10.72 11.80 -14.42
C LYS A 272 -10.10 11.10 -13.21
N SER A 273 -10.91 10.44 -12.38
CA SER A 273 -10.43 9.71 -11.21
C SER A 273 -9.52 8.54 -11.59
N GLN A 274 -9.89 7.74 -12.60
CA GLN A 274 -9.04 6.67 -13.12
C GLN A 274 -7.73 7.19 -13.69
N CYS A 275 -7.76 8.34 -14.38
CA CYS A 275 -6.55 8.98 -14.87
C CYS A 275 -5.59 9.32 -13.72
N TYR A 276 -6.08 10.00 -12.68
CA TYR A 276 -5.23 10.41 -11.55
C TYR A 276 -4.67 9.22 -10.77
N ILE A 277 -5.45 8.15 -10.57
CA ILE A 277 -4.95 6.92 -9.93
C ILE A 277 -3.79 6.34 -10.74
N PHE A 278 -3.92 6.25 -12.05
CA PHE A 278 -2.85 5.72 -12.90
C PHE A 278 -1.61 6.62 -12.89
N VAL A 279 -1.82 7.94 -12.94
CA VAL A 279 -0.75 8.95 -12.85
C VAL A 279 0.04 8.80 -11.56
N GLU A 280 -0.62 8.73 -10.41
CA GLU A 280 0.05 8.59 -9.12
C GLU A 280 0.92 7.33 -9.05
N ILE A 281 0.40 6.20 -9.54
CA ILE A 281 1.14 4.94 -9.55
C ILE A 281 2.39 5.04 -10.44
N VAL A 282 2.24 5.49 -11.69
CA VAL A 282 3.36 5.58 -12.63
C VAL A 282 4.42 6.57 -12.14
N VAL A 283 4.00 7.74 -11.65
CA VAL A 283 4.92 8.77 -11.16
C VAL A 283 5.66 8.29 -9.91
N ALA A 284 4.96 7.71 -8.93
CA ALA A 284 5.58 7.16 -7.73
C ALA A 284 6.59 6.06 -8.08
N ASP A 285 6.24 5.16 -8.99
CA ASP A 285 7.11 4.08 -9.43
C ASP A 285 8.39 4.58 -10.10
N ILE A 286 8.28 5.52 -11.04
CA ILE A 286 9.43 6.06 -11.76
C ILE A 286 10.34 6.86 -10.83
N VAL A 287 9.78 7.69 -9.95
CA VAL A 287 10.55 8.47 -8.96
C VAL A 287 11.28 7.54 -8.00
N ALA A 288 10.60 6.52 -7.46
CA ALA A 288 11.20 5.55 -6.56
C ALA A 288 12.34 4.78 -7.25
N ARG A 289 12.12 4.35 -8.50
CA ARG A 289 13.18 3.63 -9.23
C ARG A 289 14.34 4.52 -9.59
N ALA A 290 14.09 5.76 -9.98
CA ALA A 290 15.15 6.72 -10.27
C ALA A 290 16.05 6.95 -9.04
N GLN A 291 15.46 7.06 -7.84
CA GLN A 291 16.24 7.16 -6.60
C GLN A 291 17.09 5.92 -6.31
N MET A 292 16.57 4.72 -6.58
CA MET A 292 17.32 3.47 -6.37
C MET A 292 18.51 3.31 -7.31
N GLU A 293 18.40 3.81 -8.54
CA GLU A 293 19.44 3.71 -9.57
C GLU A 293 20.36 4.94 -9.61
N ASP A 294 20.21 5.87 -8.65
CA ASP A 294 20.88 7.17 -8.64
C ASP A 294 20.72 7.90 -10.00
N ALA A 295 19.50 7.85 -10.54
CA ALA A 295 19.12 8.46 -11.79
C ALA A 295 18.56 9.88 -11.57
N ILE A 296 19.12 10.87 -12.26
CA ILE A 296 18.74 12.27 -12.05
C ILE A 296 17.50 12.63 -12.89
N LEU A 297 16.35 12.76 -12.22
CA LEU A 297 15.14 13.38 -12.77
C LEU A 297 15.22 14.91 -12.64
N ARG A 298 15.04 15.64 -13.74
CA ARG A 298 15.03 17.11 -13.76
C ARG A 298 13.66 17.71 -13.49
N SER A 299 12.59 16.94 -13.70
CA SER A 299 11.23 17.40 -13.52
C SER A 299 10.70 16.92 -12.17
N ASP A 300 10.51 17.88 -11.28
CA ASP A 300 9.83 17.74 -9.99
C ASP A 300 8.30 17.66 -10.14
N SER A 301 7.76 17.90 -11.34
CA SER A 301 6.35 17.72 -11.67
C SER A 301 6.15 17.25 -13.11
N PRO A 302 5.75 15.99 -13.33
CA PRO A 302 5.56 15.45 -14.67
C PRO A 302 4.39 16.13 -15.39
N ALA A 303 4.50 16.30 -16.70
CA ALA A 303 3.41 16.81 -17.52
C ALA A 303 2.35 15.71 -17.70
N ILE A 304 1.11 16.01 -17.33
CA ILE A 304 0.00 15.04 -17.31
C ILE A 304 -1.08 15.48 -18.29
N SER A 305 -1.54 14.57 -19.13
CA SER A 305 -2.68 14.76 -20.03
C SER A 305 -3.64 13.58 -19.92
N CYS A 306 -4.90 13.88 -19.60
CA CYS A 306 -5.99 12.91 -19.50
C CYS A 306 -7.00 13.14 -20.63
N ALA A 307 -7.19 12.15 -21.48
CA ALA A 307 -8.23 12.11 -22.50
C ALA A 307 -9.17 10.91 -22.27
N ASN A 308 -10.29 10.87 -22.98
CA ASN A 308 -11.31 9.82 -22.82
C ASN A 308 -10.77 8.41 -23.02
N ASN A 309 -9.74 8.21 -23.84
CA ASN A 309 -9.19 6.91 -24.17
C ASN A 309 -7.66 6.84 -24.01
N GLN A 310 -7.06 7.86 -23.42
CA GLN A 310 -5.61 7.94 -23.25
C GLN A 310 -5.23 8.71 -21.98
N VAL A 311 -4.27 8.16 -21.23
CA VAL A 311 -3.51 8.88 -20.21
C VAL A 311 -2.08 9.01 -20.69
N LYS A 312 -1.50 10.21 -20.58
CA LYS A 312 -0.12 10.52 -20.95
C LYS A 312 0.58 11.22 -19.80
N ILE A 313 1.76 10.71 -19.43
CA ILE A 313 2.56 11.20 -18.30
C ILE A 313 3.99 11.36 -18.80
N CYS A 314 4.50 12.59 -18.85
CA CYS A 314 5.83 12.87 -19.37
C CYS A 314 6.77 13.39 -18.29
N GLY A 315 8.01 12.92 -18.30
CA GLY A 315 9.08 13.34 -17.41
C GLY A 315 10.36 13.66 -18.18
N LEU A 316 11.33 14.23 -17.45
CA LEU A 316 12.60 14.66 -18.00
C LEU A 316 13.76 14.12 -17.16
N PHE A 317 14.64 13.32 -17.75
CA PHE A 317 15.92 12.93 -17.16
C PHE A 317 17.01 13.94 -17.53
N ALA A 318 18.06 14.01 -16.70
CA ALA A 318 19.19 14.88 -16.96
C ALA A 318 19.97 14.51 -18.23
N SER A 319 19.96 13.23 -18.62
CA SER A 319 20.54 12.75 -19.87
C SER A 319 19.91 11.44 -20.34
N ASP A 320 20.21 11.02 -21.56
CA ASP A 320 19.84 9.68 -22.05
C ASP A 320 20.44 8.56 -21.20
N ALA A 321 21.67 8.73 -20.71
CA ALA A 321 22.33 7.75 -19.86
C ALA A 321 21.60 7.56 -18.52
N GLU A 322 21.05 8.63 -17.96
CA GLU A 322 20.26 8.58 -16.72
C GLU A 322 18.95 7.81 -16.92
N GLY A 323 18.24 8.05 -18.02
CA GLY A 323 17.03 7.29 -18.34
C GLY A 323 17.31 5.82 -18.64
N ALA A 324 18.40 5.53 -19.36
CA ALA A 324 18.79 4.16 -19.72
C ALA A 324 19.04 3.25 -18.50
N LYS A 325 19.43 3.81 -17.35
CA LYS A 325 19.55 3.05 -16.08
C LYS A 325 18.25 2.33 -15.71
N LEU A 326 17.10 2.88 -16.08
CA LEU A 326 15.77 2.35 -15.74
C LEU A 326 15.21 1.41 -16.81
N GLN A 327 15.83 1.30 -17.98
CA GLN A 327 15.30 0.57 -19.13
C GLN A 327 14.91 -0.90 -18.81
N PRO A 328 15.77 -1.73 -18.17
CA PRO A 328 15.40 -3.11 -17.85
C PRO A 328 14.21 -3.21 -16.89
N TRP A 329 14.09 -2.27 -15.97
CA TRP A 329 12.97 -2.22 -15.03
C TRP A 329 11.68 -1.78 -15.73
N ILE A 330 11.74 -0.79 -16.63
CA ILE A 330 10.59 -0.31 -17.42
C ILE A 330 10.02 -1.43 -18.29
N GLU A 331 10.86 -2.25 -18.93
CA GLU A 331 10.42 -3.40 -19.74
C GLU A 331 9.57 -4.40 -18.94
N ALA A 332 9.92 -4.63 -17.68
CA ALA A 332 9.12 -5.44 -16.77
C ALA A 332 7.88 -4.67 -16.27
N ARG A 333 8.04 -3.38 -15.91
CA ARG A 333 7.01 -2.59 -15.22
C ARG A 333 5.79 -2.29 -16.09
N VAL A 334 5.95 -2.09 -17.39
CA VAL A 334 4.81 -1.87 -18.30
C VAL A 334 3.79 -3.03 -18.25
N THR A 335 4.23 -4.24 -17.92
CA THR A 335 3.33 -5.40 -17.71
C THR A 335 2.53 -5.23 -16.42
N GLY A 336 3.15 -4.77 -15.34
CA GLY A 336 2.49 -4.48 -14.06
C GLY A 336 1.47 -3.36 -14.18
N TRP A 337 1.82 -2.26 -14.85
CA TRP A 337 0.89 -1.17 -15.14
C TRP A 337 -0.29 -1.61 -16.00
N LEU A 338 -0.05 -2.46 -17.00
CA LEU A 338 -1.13 -3.03 -17.80
C LEU A 338 -2.07 -3.88 -16.93
N SER A 339 -1.51 -4.69 -16.02
CA SER A 339 -2.29 -5.56 -15.13
C SER A 339 -3.19 -4.80 -14.15
N ILE A 340 -2.84 -3.57 -13.77
CA ILE A 340 -3.67 -2.71 -12.92
C ILE A 340 -4.96 -2.31 -13.66
N VAL A 341 -4.87 -2.09 -14.97
CA VAL A 341 -6.01 -1.67 -15.79
C VAL A 341 -6.85 -2.87 -16.22
N THR A 342 -6.22 -4.03 -16.41
CA THR A 342 -6.88 -5.24 -16.91
C THR A 342 -7.10 -6.30 -15.84
N ASP A 343 -7.03 -5.96 -14.55
CA ASP A 343 -7.23 -6.88 -13.41
C ASP A 343 -6.46 -8.21 -13.53
N LEU A 344 -5.12 -8.14 -13.45
CA LEU A 344 -4.23 -9.32 -13.42
C LEU A 344 -4.31 -10.22 -14.67
N ALA A 345 -4.30 -9.59 -15.85
CA ALA A 345 -4.25 -10.18 -17.19
C ALA A 345 -5.54 -10.83 -17.73
N THR A 346 -6.60 -10.96 -16.92
CA THR A 346 -7.93 -11.32 -17.43
C THR A 346 -8.72 -10.06 -17.73
N CYS A 347 -8.80 -9.67 -19.01
CA CYS A 347 -9.61 -8.53 -19.44
C CYS A 347 -11.02 -8.58 -18.83
N PRO A 348 -11.38 -7.59 -18.00
CA PRO A 348 -12.75 -7.44 -17.51
C PRO A 348 -13.76 -7.48 -18.64
N ALA A 349 -14.95 -8.03 -18.39
CA ALA A 349 -15.99 -8.15 -19.42
C ALA A 349 -16.38 -6.81 -20.06
N PHE A 350 -16.28 -5.69 -19.32
CA PHE A 350 -16.55 -4.36 -19.85
C PHE A 350 -15.47 -3.84 -20.84
N LEU A 351 -14.29 -4.46 -20.85
CA LEU A 351 -13.23 -4.20 -21.83
C LEU A 351 -13.35 -5.10 -23.08
N ASN A 352 -14.38 -5.95 -23.19
CA ASN A 352 -14.57 -6.76 -24.38
C ASN A 352 -14.71 -5.91 -25.65
N GLY A 353 -13.90 -6.21 -26.66
CA GLY A 353 -13.83 -5.48 -27.92
C GLY A 353 -12.89 -4.29 -27.90
N TYR A 354 -12.00 -4.18 -26.90
CA TYR A 354 -10.94 -3.17 -26.82
C TYR A 354 -9.54 -3.79 -26.88
N ASP A 355 -8.58 -3.03 -27.42
CA ASP A 355 -7.15 -3.27 -27.25
C ASP A 355 -6.62 -2.29 -26.18
N VAL A 356 -6.09 -2.80 -25.08
CA VAL A 356 -5.52 -1.99 -23.98
C VAL A 356 -4.01 -2.04 -24.09
N ALA A 357 -3.35 -0.89 -24.10
CA ALA A 357 -1.90 -0.81 -24.18
C ALA A 357 -1.31 0.13 -23.13
N VAL A 358 -0.18 -0.28 -22.58
CA VAL A 358 0.72 0.57 -21.80
C VAL A 358 2.05 0.64 -22.52
N ALA A 359 2.55 1.84 -22.75
CA ALA A 359 3.80 2.07 -23.44
C ALA A 359 4.59 3.21 -22.82
N THR A 360 5.92 3.12 -22.85
CA THR A 360 6.83 4.20 -22.53
C THR A 360 7.68 4.46 -23.77
N GLY A 361 7.87 5.74 -24.12
CA GLY A 361 8.59 6.17 -25.31
C GLY A 361 8.84 7.68 -25.28
N GLY A 362 9.17 8.27 -26.42
CA GLY A 362 9.28 9.72 -26.58
C GLY A 362 7.94 10.45 -26.51
N ASP A 363 8.03 11.78 -26.45
CA ASP A 363 6.85 12.63 -26.58
C ASP A 363 6.31 12.56 -28.02
N GLY A 364 5.09 12.05 -28.16
CA GLY A 364 4.46 11.79 -29.45
C GLY A 364 3.01 11.37 -29.33
N GLN A 365 2.55 10.62 -30.34
CA GLN A 365 1.17 10.16 -30.49
C GLN A 365 1.14 8.63 -30.63
N TRP A 366 0.40 7.98 -29.74
CA TRP A 366 0.12 6.55 -29.85
C TRP A 366 -0.64 6.23 -31.16
N PRO A 367 -0.35 5.12 -31.86
CA PRO A 367 0.58 4.04 -31.52
C PRO A 367 2.04 4.26 -31.98
N ASN A 368 2.33 5.34 -32.69
CA ASN A 368 3.65 5.59 -33.28
C ASN A 368 4.50 6.49 -32.38
N LEU A 369 4.97 5.92 -31.27
CA LEU A 369 5.80 6.65 -30.32
C LEU A 369 7.24 6.81 -30.85
N PRO A 370 7.82 8.02 -30.83
CA PRO A 370 9.24 8.21 -31.10
C PRO A 370 10.10 7.43 -30.10
N ALA A 371 11.31 7.04 -30.51
CA ALA A 371 12.27 6.46 -29.56
C ALA A 371 12.73 7.52 -28.54
N SER A 372 12.90 7.10 -27.29
CA SER A 372 13.46 7.89 -26.19
C SER A 372 14.55 7.11 -25.45
N CYS A 373 15.12 7.66 -24.38
CA CYS A 373 15.98 6.92 -23.45
C CYS A 373 15.25 5.79 -22.71
N LEU A 374 13.91 5.80 -22.72
CA LEU A 374 13.07 4.71 -22.24
C LEU A 374 12.12 4.26 -23.35
N ASN A 375 12.10 2.97 -23.66
CA ASN A 375 11.17 2.39 -24.64
C ASN A 375 10.65 1.04 -24.16
N ALA A 376 9.35 0.92 -23.93
CA ALA A 376 8.72 -0.38 -23.69
C ALA A 376 7.27 -0.33 -24.11
N THR A 377 6.70 -1.46 -24.50
CA THR A 377 5.28 -1.52 -24.88
C THR A 377 4.72 -2.89 -24.54
N ARG A 378 3.53 -2.88 -23.95
CA ARG A 378 2.70 -4.06 -23.73
C ARG A 378 1.27 -3.76 -24.14
N THR A 379 0.67 -4.70 -24.85
CA THR A 379 -0.70 -4.59 -25.35
C THR A 379 -1.42 -5.90 -25.12
N VAL A 380 -2.68 -5.83 -24.71
CA VAL A 380 -3.57 -6.97 -24.60
C VAL A 380 -4.86 -6.69 -25.36
N ALA A 381 -5.28 -7.67 -26.15
CA ALA A 381 -6.55 -7.64 -26.86
C ALA A 381 -7.62 -8.27 -25.96
N CYS A 382 -8.59 -7.48 -25.52
CA CYS A 382 -9.67 -7.93 -24.68
C CYS A 382 -10.78 -8.56 -25.53
N ARG A 383 -10.67 -9.87 -25.72
CA ARG A 383 -11.65 -10.67 -26.48
C ARG A 383 -12.78 -11.15 -25.57
N PRO A 384 -14.01 -11.25 -26.10
CA PRO A 384 -15.08 -11.98 -25.43
C PRO A 384 -14.59 -13.39 -25.10
N GLN A 385 -14.77 -13.81 -23.84
CA GLN A 385 -14.53 -15.21 -23.48
C GLN A 385 -15.56 -16.07 -24.22
N GLU A 386 -15.08 -17.04 -25.00
CA GLU A 386 -15.94 -18.10 -25.51
C GLU A 386 -16.40 -18.92 -24.30
N ILE A 387 -17.63 -18.68 -23.85
CA ILE A 387 -18.24 -19.51 -22.83
C ILE A 387 -18.60 -20.83 -23.51
N PRO A 388 -18.01 -21.97 -23.11
CA PRO A 388 -18.39 -23.26 -23.65
C PRO A 388 -19.80 -23.57 -23.14
N PHE A 389 -20.82 -23.27 -23.96
CA PHE A 389 -22.18 -23.69 -23.65
C PHE A 389 -22.23 -25.22 -23.67
N PRO A 390 -22.73 -25.88 -22.61
CA PRO A 390 -22.90 -27.32 -22.62
C PRO A 390 -23.82 -27.69 -23.78
N LYS A 391 -23.28 -28.44 -24.74
CA LYS A 391 -24.10 -29.04 -25.80
C LYS A 391 -24.94 -30.11 -25.11
N PHE A 392 -26.27 -29.93 -25.06
CA PHE A 392 -27.17 -30.99 -24.65
C PHE A 392 -27.03 -32.13 -25.68
N ALA A 393 -26.51 -33.27 -25.23
CA ALA A 393 -26.39 -34.49 -26.01
C ALA A 393 -27.66 -35.33 -25.88
#